data_AF-A0A7C6AGR5-F1
#
_entry.id   AF-A0A7C6AGR5-F1
#
_cell.length_a   1.000
_cell.length_b   1.000
_cell.length_c   1.000
_cell.angle_alpha   90.00
_cell.angle_beta   90.00
_cell.angle_gamma   90.00
#
_symmetry.space_group_name_H-M   'P 1'
#
loop_
_entity.id
_entity.type
_entity.pdbx_description
1 polymer ?
#
loop_
_entity_poly.entity_id
_entity_poly.type
_entity_poly.pdbx_seq_one_letter_code
_entity_poly.pdbx_strand_id
1 'polypeptide(L)'
;MFLMSSIHLILIGAFPEGTYPHLFVSYWFFLSAGLAVLLFGAAMLVKRDLALGTSLVIISVIGFAGAALIPWPSIGAVEVFAIILLSIWAMLMLRRF
;
A
#
# COMPACT_ATOMS: atom_id res chain seq x y z
N MET A 1 1.50 10.34 6.29
CA MET A 1 1.42 9.67 4.97
C MET A 1 0.03 9.14 4.68
N PHE A 2 -0.61 8.38 5.59
CA PHE A 2 -1.97 7.85 5.33
C PHE A 2 -3.03 8.88 4.95
N LEU A 3 -3.03 10.08 5.53
CA LEU A 3 -3.96 11.15 5.12
C LEU A 3 -3.83 11.47 3.62
N MET A 4 -2.60 11.59 3.12
CA MET A 4 -2.35 11.83 1.70
C MET A 4 -2.81 10.63 0.88
N SER A 5 -2.57 9.41 1.34
CA SER A 5 -3.07 8.19 0.68
C SER A 5 -4.60 8.22 0.58
N SER A 6 -5.32 8.56 1.66
CA SER A 6 -6.78 8.65 1.64
C SER A 6 -7.31 9.69 0.65
N ILE A 7 -6.64 10.83 0.49
CA ILE A 7 -7.01 11.83 -0.53
C ILE A 7 -6.85 11.24 -1.94
N HIS A 8 -5.72 10.59 -2.22
CA HIS A 8 -5.49 9.97 -3.53
C HIS A 8 -6.48 8.85 -3.80
N LEU A 9 -6.85 8.05 -2.80
CA LEU A 9 -7.85 7.00 -2.93
C LEU A 9 -9.23 7.56 -3.35
N ILE A 10 -9.65 8.69 -2.77
CA ILE A 10 -10.88 9.37 -3.19
C ILE A 10 -10.77 9.81 -4.66
N LEU A 11 -9.61 10.33 -5.06
CA LEU A 11 -9.38 10.80 -6.43
C LEU A 11 -9.31 9.65 -7.45
N ILE A 12 -8.83 8.46 -7.08
CA ILE A 12 -8.86 7.26 -7.94
C ILE A 12 -10.29 6.97 -8.38
N GLY A 13 -11.25 7.07 -7.46
CA GLY A 13 -12.68 6.88 -7.77
C GLY A 13 -13.30 7.99 -8.62
N ALA A 14 -12.67 9.17 -8.68
CA ALA A 14 -13.15 10.30 -9.47
C ALA A 14 -12.64 10.30 -10.92
N PHE A 15 -11.48 9.69 -11.18
CA PHE A 15 -10.87 9.64 -12.50
C PHE A 15 -11.07 8.27 -13.17
N PRO A 16 -11.57 8.20 -14.43
CA PRO A 16 -11.74 6.94 -15.13
C PRO A 16 -10.41 6.20 -15.38
N GLU A 17 -10.43 4.88 -15.31
CA GLU A 17 -9.29 4.03 -15.66
C GLU A 17 -8.78 4.31 -17.08
N GLY A 18 -7.47 4.17 -17.29
CA GLY A 18 -6.81 4.41 -18.58
C GLY A 18 -6.51 5.87 -18.88
N THR A 19 -6.94 6.80 -18.01
CA THR A 19 -6.60 8.21 -18.13
C THR A 19 -5.30 8.55 -17.39
N TYR A 20 -4.56 9.54 -17.88
CA TYR A 20 -3.35 10.02 -17.21
C TYR A 20 -3.59 10.47 -15.75
N PRO A 21 -4.67 11.22 -15.44
CA PRO A 21 -4.98 11.59 -14.06
C PRO A 21 -5.18 10.38 -13.14
N HIS A 22 -5.89 9.34 -13.60
CA HIS A 22 -6.10 8.11 -12.84
C HIS A 22 -4.77 7.43 -12.52
N LEU A 23 -3.91 7.25 -13.53
CA LEU A 23 -2.56 6.70 -13.35
C LEU A 23 -1.76 7.45 -12.29
N PHE A 24 -1.76 8.78 -12.38
CA PHE A 24 -1.02 9.63 -11.45
C PHE A 24 -1.51 9.44 -10.01
N VAL A 25 -2.82 9.52 -9.78
CA VAL A 25 -3.36 9.40 -8.41
C VAL A 25 -3.21 7.99 -7.86
N SER A 26 -3.31 6.95 -8.69
CA SER A 26 -3.07 5.56 -8.30
C SER A 26 -1.63 5.36 -7.84
N TYR A 27 -0.62 5.81 -8.60
CA TYR A 27 0.77 5.70 -8.18
C TYR A 27 1.04 6.37 -6.84
N TRP A 28 0.53 7.58 -6.64
CA TRP A 28 0.74 8.30 -5.38
C TRP A 28 0.01 7.67 -4.21
N PHE A 29 -1.19 7.12 -4.41
CA PHE A 29 -1.88 6.34 -3.39
C PHE A 29 -1.02 5.16 -2.92
N PHE A 30 -0.59 4.29 -3.85
CA PHE A 30 0.16 3.09 -3.50
C PHE A 30 1.56 3.38 -2.95
N LEU A 31 2.26 4.38 -3.49
CA LEU A 31 3.55 4.82 -2.95
C LEU A 31 3.39 5.34 -1.52
N SER A 32 2.46 6.27 -1.30
CA SER A 32 2.28 6.87 0.02
C SER A 32 1.76 5.87 1.06
N ALA A 33 0.85 4.97 0.67
CA ALA A 33 0.33 3.91 1.54
C ALA A 33 1.41 2.87 1.85
N GLY A 34 2.13 2.38 0.84
CA GLY A 34 3.23 1.43 0.99
C GLY A 34 4.34 1.96 1.88
N LEU A 35 4.74 3.23 1.70
CA LEU A 35 5.73 3.89 2.55
C LEU A 35 5.21 4.08 3.98
N ALA A 36 3.93 4.42 4.16
CA ALA A 36 3.34 4.52 5.49
C ALA A 36 3.40 3.18 6.24
N VAL A 37 3.05 2.08 5.56
CA VAL A 37 3.13 0.71 6.12
C VAL A 37 4.59 0.35 6.46
N LEU A 38 5.54 0.67 5.58
CA LEU A 38 6.98 0.41 5.81
C LEU A 38 7.48 1.14 7.05
N LEU A 39 7.22 2.44 7.14
CA LEU A 39 7.65 3.28 8.26
C LEU A 39 6.99 2.83 9.56
N PHE A 40 5.72 2.44 9.51
CA PHE A 40 5.02 1.90 10.68
C PHE A 40 5.62 0.58 11.14
N GLY A 41 5.94 -0.33 10.21
CA GLY A 41 6.65 -1.57 10.50
C GLY A 41 8.02 -1.31 11.14
N ALA A 42 8.83 -0.41 10.57
CA ALA A 42 10.12 -0.01 11.14
C ALA A 42 9.97 0.56 12.56
N ALA A 43 8.96 1.41 12.80
CA ALA A 43 8.68 1.95 14.12
C ALA A 43 8.30 0.86 15.14
N MET A 44 7.56 -0.17 14.74
CA MET A 44 7.23 -1.32 15.60
C MET A 44 8.46 -2.16 15.93
N LEU A 45 9.38 -2.35 14.98
CA LEU A 45 10.66 -3.02 15.23
C LEU A 45 11.50 -2.27 16.27
N VAL A 46 11.56 -0.93 16.18
CA VAL A 46 12.25 -0.09 17.18
C VAL A 46 11.62 -0.25 18.56
N LYS A 47 10.29 -0.39 18.64
CA LYS A 47 9.55 -0.67 19.89
C LYS A 47 9.63 -2.14 20.35
N ARG A 48 10.44 -2.97 19.68
CA ARG A 48 10.60 -4.42 19.95
C ARG A 48 9.35 -5.28 19.73
N ASP A 49 8.34 -4.76 19.03
CA ASP A 49 7.23 -5.57 18.53
C ASP A 49 7.67 -6.24 17.22
N LEU A 50 8.52 -7.26 17.35
CA LEU A 50 9.20 -7.88 16.22
C LEU A 50 8.24 -8.60 15.27
N ALA A 51 7.19 -9.23 15.80
CA ALA A 51 6.23 -9.99 15.00
C ALA A 51 5.42 -9.06 14.08
N LEU A 52 4.82 -8.01 14.64
CA LEU A 52 4.06 -7.05 13.85
C LEU A 52 5.00 -6.26 12.94
N GLY A 53 6.10 -5.71 13.48
CA GLY A 53 7.03 -4.90 12.72
C GLY A 53 7.60 -5.62 11.50
N THR A 54 8.03 -6.87 11.66
CA THR A 54 8.54 -7.68 10.55
C THR A 54 7.44 -7.97 9.52
N SER A 55 6.24 -8.31 9.96
CA SER A 55 5.11 -8.57 9.06
C SER A 55 4.80 -7.36 8.17
N LEU A 56 4.78 -6.16 8.75
CA LEU A 56 4.47 -4.94 7.99
C LEU A 56 5.58 -4.54 7.02
N VAL A 57 6.85 -4.70 7.43
CA VAL A 57 7.99 -4.48 6.53
C VAL A 57 7.94 -5.44 5.35
N ILE A 58 7.70 -6.74 5.61
CA ILE A 58 7.60 -7.76 4.56
C ILE A 58 6.45 -7.42 3.59
N ILE A 59 5.26 -7.08 4.10
CA ILE A 59 4.12 -6.71 3.26
C ILE A 59 4.47 -5.53 2.34
N SER A 60 5.12 -4.50 2.87
CA SER A 60 5.50 -3.33 2.07
C SER A 60 6.57 -3.65 1.03
N VAL A 61 7.60 -4.42 1.39
CA VAL A 61 8.66 -4.86 0.47
C VAL A 61 8.08 -5.74 -0.65
N ILE A 62 7.19 -6.69 -0.33
CA ILE A 62 6.47 -7.49 -1.32
C ILE A 62 5.62 -6.59 -2.22
N GLY A 63 4.96 -5.58 -1.65
CA GLY A 63 4.18 -4.61 -2.43
C GLY A 63 5.02 -3.87 -3.46
N PHE A 64 6.14 -3.27 -3.06
CA PHE A 64 7.03 -2.56 -3.98
C PHE A 64 7.70 -3.49 -4.99
N ALA A 65 8.23 -4.63 -4.54
CA ALA A 65 8.88 -5.59 -5.42
C ALA A 65 7.88 -6.20 -6.42
N GLY A 66 6.70 -6.60 -5.96
CA GLY A 66 5.64 -7.14 -6.81
C GLY A 66 5.13 -6.14 -7.84
N ALA A 67 4.97 -4.87 -7.47
CA ALA A 67 4.58 -3.82 -8.40
C ALA A 67 5.66 -3.53 -9.46
N ALA A 68 6.94 -3.60 -9.11
CA ALA A 68 8.04 -3.26 -10.02
C ALA A 68 8.53 -4.42 -10.90
N LEU A 69 8.49 -5.66 -10.40
CA LEU A 69 9.13 -6.81 -11.06
C LEU A 69 8.16 -7.68 -11.87
N ILE A 70 6.86 -7.63 -11.58
CA ILE A 70 5.86 -8.46 -12.26
C ILE A 70 5.30 -7.68 -13.46
N PRO A 71 5.27 -8.27 -14.68
CA PRO A 71 4.64 -7.65 -15.83
C PRO A 71 3.12 -7.82 -15.73
N TRP A 72 2.47 -6.90 -15.02
CA TRP A 72 1.02 -6.95 -14.81
C TRP A 72 0.25 -6.71 -16.12
N PRO A 73 -0.87 -7.42 -16.34
CA PRO A 73 -1.64 -7.32 -17.58
C PRO A 73 -2.39 -5.98 -17.71
N SER A 74 -2.67 -5.30 -16.60
CA SER A 74 -3.31 -4.00 -16.54
C SER A 74 -2.93 -3.27 -15.26
N ILE A 75 -3.19 -1.96 -15.22
CA ILE A 75 -3.02 -1.16 -13.99
C ILE A 75 -3.93 -1.70 -12.91
N GLY A 76 -5.22 -1.92 -13.20
CA GLY A 76 -6.17 -2.49 -12.23
C GLY A 76 -5.70 -3.80 -11.60
N ALA A 77 -4.95 -4.66 -12.32
CA ALA A 77 -4.37 -5.87 -11.73
C ALA A 77 -3.32 -5.57 -10.64
N VAL A 78 -2.46 -4.57 -10.87
CA VAL A 78 -1.50 -4.07 -9.87
C VAL A 78 -2.25 -3.49 -8.67
N GLU A 79 -3.32 -2.75 -8.93
CA GLU A 79 -4.12 -2.08 -7.88
C GLU A 79 -4.79 -3.11 -6.97
N VAL A 80 -5.41 -4.15 -7.55
CA VAL A 80 -6.01 -5.25 -6.79
C VAL A 80 -4.97 -5.94 -5.92
N PHE A 81 -3.80 -6.25 -6.47
CA PHE A 81 -2.69 -6.82 -5.70
C PHE A 81 -2.31 -5.95 -4.50
N ALA A 82 -2.12 -4.66 -4.71
CA ALA A 82 -1.73 -3.75 -3.65
C ALA A 82 -2.86 -3.54 -2.61
N ILE A 83 -4.14 -3.51 -3.02
CA ILE A 83 -5.29 -3.47 -2.12
C ILE A 83 -5.37 -4.73 -1.26
N ILE A 84 -5.08 -5.92 -1.80
CA ILE A 84 -5.00 -7.15 -1.01
C ILE A 84 -3.96 -7.01 0.11
N LEU A 85 -2.77 -6.51 -0.22
CA LEU A 85 -1.71 -6.29 0.78
C LEU A 85 -2.11 -5.26 1.84
N LEU A 86 -2.73 -4.14 1.44
CA LEU A 86 -3.24 -3.14 2.37
C LEU A 86 -4.39 -3.68 3.23
N SER A 87 -5.21 -4.58 2.71
CA SER A 87 -6.27 -5.26 3.47
C SER A 87 -5.68 -6.19 4.53
N ILE A 88 -4.63 -6.94 4.18
CA ILE A 88 -3.89 -7.77 5.15
C ILE A 88 -3.28 -6.88 6.23
N TRP A 89 -2.64 -5.76 5.87
CA TRP A 89 -2.13 -4.78 6.83
C TRP A 89 -3.24 -4.27 7.78
N ALA A 90 -4.39 -3.86 7.24
CA ALA A 90 -5.51 -3.37 8.03
C ALA A 90 -6.02 -4.44 9.01
N MET A 91 -6.14 -5.70 8.58
CA MET A 91 -6.53 -6.83 9.43
C MET A 91 -5.53 -7.09 10.57
N LEU A 92 -4.22 -7.00 10.29
CA LEU A 92 -3.19 -7.14 11.32
C LEU A 92 -3.27 -6.02 12.36
N MET A 93 -3.56 -4.79 11.92
CA MET A 93 -3.74 -3.65 12.80
C MET A 93 -5.01 -3.76 13.65
N LEU A 94 -6.12 -4.25 13.09
CA LEU A 94 -7.38 -4.41 13.82
C LEU A 94 -7.30 -5.50 14.89
N ARG A 95 -6.61 -6.62 14.64
CA ARG A 95 -6.42 -7.69 15.64
C ARG A 95 -5.59 -7.27 16.85
N ARG A 96 -4.94 -6.11 16.81
CA ARG A 96 -4.14 -5.55 17.90
C ARG A 96 -5.01 -4.80 18.93
N PHE A 97 -6.21 -4.37 18.54
CA PHE A 97 -7.19 -3.69 19.39
C PHE A 97 -8.26 -4.67 19.87
#